data_AF-A0A968EVB0-F1
#
_entry.id   AF-A0A968EVB0-F1
#
_cell.length_a   1.000
_cell.length_b   1.000
_cell.length_c   1.000
_cell.angle_alpha   90.00
_cell.angle_beta   90.00
_cell.angle_gamma   90.00
#
_symmetry.space_group_name_H-M   'P 1'
#
loop_
_entity.id
_entity.type
_entity.pdbx_description
1 polymer ?
#
loop_
_entity_poly.entity_id
_entity_poly.type
_entity_poly.pdbx_seq_one_letter_code
_entity_poly.pdbx_strand_id
1 'polypeptide(L)' 'LGRAGEARILVVCSVGVDLGLVPEIADLHRRHEPDGIRVVLPARDRLPAPEQLLVRMPVPTVVCSVPVPWSEV' A
#
# COMPACT_ATOMS: atom_id res chain seq x y z
N LEU A 1 7.65 -2.24 -7.61
CA LEU A 1 7.47 -3.70 -7.42
C LEU A 1 8.67 -4.25 -6.66
N GLY A 2 8.44 -5.09 -5.66
CA GLY A 2 9.47 -5.78 -4.89
C GLY A 2 9.21 -7.30 -4.85
N ARG A 3 10.03 -8.03 -4.07
CA ARG A 3 9.88 -9.48 -3.87
C ARG A 3 9.86 -9.85 -2.39
N ALA A 4 9.13 -10.91 -2.05
CA ALA A 4 9.17 -11.58 -0.76
C ALA A 4 9.26 -13.09 -1.01
N GLY A 5 10.49 -13.62 -1.05
CA GLY A 5 10.74 -14.93 -1.66
C GLY A 5 10.42 -14.88 -3.15
N GLU A 6 9.63 -15.84 -3.65
CA GLU A 6 9.15 -15.87 -5.03
C GLU A 6 7.96 -14.95 -5.29
N ALA A 7 7.27 -14.48 -4.24
CA ALA A 7 6.09 -13.64 -4.39
C ALA A 7 6.46 -12.22 -4.86
N ARG A 8 5.75 -11.73 -5.88
CA ARG A 8 5.84 -10.36 -6.40
C ARG A 8 4.94 -9.44 -5.59
N ILE A 9 5.55 -8.46 -4.95
CA ILE A 9 4.84 -7.53 -4.06
C ILE A 9 4.73 -6.15 -4.72
N LEU A 10 3.52 -5.63 -4.83
CA LEU A 10 3.30 -4.23 -5.15
C LEU A 10 3.50 -3.42 -3.85
N VAL A 11 4.59 -2.67 -3.79
CA VAL A 11 4.85 -1.72 -2.70
C VAL A 11 4.39 -0.35 -3.18
N VAL A 12 3.45 0.25 -2.44
CA VAL A 12 2.94 1.59 -2.70
C VAL A 12 3.27 2.45 -1.49
N CYS A 13 4.02 3.52 -1.71
CA CYS A 13 4.39 4.47 -0.69
C CYS A 13 3.63 5.76 -0.95
N SER A 14 2.93 6.28 0.06
CA SER A 14 2.24 7.57 -0.03
C SER A 14 2.37 8.33 1.28
N VAL A 15 2.07 9.63 1.22
CA VAL A 15 2.08 10.55 2.37
C VAL A 15 0.88 11.49 2.25
N GLY A 16 0.35 11.91 3.39
CA GLY A 16 -0.86 12.73 3.47
C GLY A 16 -2.15 11.93 3.23
N VAL A 17 -3.27 12.66 3.22
CA VAL A 17 -4.59 12.09 2.98
C VAL A 17 -4.85 12.03 1.48
N ASP A 18 -4.53 10.89 0.89
CA ASP A 18 -4.80 10.62 -0.52
C ASP A 18 -6.04 9.74 -0.70
N LEU A 19 -7.15 10.36 -1.12
CA LEU A 19 -8.41 9.66 -1.41
C LEU A 19 -8.36 8.86 -2.73
N GLY A 20 -7.39 9.16 -3.61
CA GLY A 20 -7.15 8.45 -4.87
C GLY A 20 -6.30 7.18 -4.71
N LEU A 21 -5.69 6.99 -3.54
CA LEU A 21 -4.75 5.91 -3.27
C LEU A 21 -5.31 4.52 -3.60
N VAL A 22 -6.55 4.22 -3.17
CA VAL A 22 -7.14 2.89 -3.38
C VAL A 22 -7.46 2.63 -4.86
N PRO A 23 -8.12 3.54 -5.61
CA PRO A 23 -8.26 3.41 -7.06
C PRO A 23 -6.93 3.21 -7.79
N GLU A 24 -5.90 3.98 -7.44
CA GLU A 24 -4.57 3.84 -8.08
C GLU A 24 -3.95 2.47 -7.80
N ILE A 25 -4.03 1.98 -6.57
CA ILE A 25 -3.60 0.63 -6.19
C ILE A 25 -4.36 -0.43 -6.98
N ALA A 26 -5.68 -0.27 -7.18
CA ALA A 26 -6.49 -1.21 -7.96
C ALA A 26 -6.06 -1.25 -9.43
N ASP A 27 -5.75 -0.09 -10.04
CA ASP A 27 -5.22 -0.03 -11.40
C ASP A 27 -3.82 -0.63 -11.50
N LEU A 28 -2.97 -0.45 -10.50
CA LEU A 28 -1.65 -1.09 -10.45
C LEU A 28 -1.76 -2.61 -10.25
N HIS A 29 -2.69 -3.07 -9.42
CA HIS A 29 -2.98 -4.49 -9.26
C HIS A 29 -3.38 -5.12 -10.61
N ARG A 30 -4.32 -4.51 -11.33
CA ARG A 30 -4.73 -5.00 -12.66
C ARG A 30 -3.59 -5.02 -13.69
N ARG A 31 -2.67 -4.05 -13.61
CA ARG A 31 -1.55 -3.94 -14.56
C ARG A 31 -0.41 -4.91 -14.29
N HIS A 32 -0.17 -5.26 -13.03
CA HIS A 32 1.03 -5.99 -12.63
C HIS A 32 0.77 -7.37 -12.04
N GLU A 33 -0.51 -7.68 -11.74
CA GLU A 33 -0.96 -8.95 -11.14
C GLU A 33 -0.05 -9.42 -10.00
N PRO A 34 0.17 -8.59 -8.97
CA PRO A 34 1.05 -8.94 -7.87
C PRO A 34 0.42 -10.02 -6.98
N ASP A 35 1.26 -10.84 -6.34
CA ASP A 35 0.82 -11.84 -5.36
C ASP A 35 0.39 -11.20 -4.02
N GLY A 36 0.76 -9.94 -3.79
CA GLY A 36 0.38 -9.19 -2.60
C GLY A 36 0.71 -7.70 -2.68
N ILE A 37 0.13 -6.92 -1.78
CA ILE A 37 0.26 -5.47 -1.74
C ILE A 37 0.75 -5.03 -0.36
N ARG A 38 1.72 -4.11 -0.34
CA ARG A 38 2.17 -3.42 0.86
C ARG A 38 1.99 -1.93 0.67
N VAL A 39 1.10 -1.35 1.47
CA VAL A 39 0.83 0.09 1.46
C VAL A 39 1.60 0.71 2.62
N VAL A 40 2.56 1.55 2.32
CA VAL A 40 3.46 2.18 3.28
C VAL A 40 3.03 3.63 3.46
N LEU A 41 2.62 3.98 4.69
CA LEU A 41 2.15 5.31 5.05
C LEU A 41 2.74 5.74 6.41
N PRO A 42 2.98 7.03 6.64
CA PRO A 42 3.14 7.55 8.00
C PRO A 42 1.96 7.13 8.88
N ALA A 43 2.21 6.80 10.15
CA ALA A 43 1.15 6.42 11.08
C ALA A 43 0.02 7.48 11.18
N ARG A 44 0.36 8.77 11.10
CA ARG A 44 -0.60 9.89 11.11
C ARG A 44 -1.51 9.96 9.88
N ASP A 45 -1.12 9.33 8.78
CA ASP A 45 -1.84 9.37 7.50
C ASP A 45 -2.76 8.15 7.32
N ARG A 46 -2.78 7.24 8.31
CA ARG A 46 -3.65 6.07 8.34
C ARG A 46 -5.06 6.49 8.72
N LEU A 47 -5.94 6.50 7.72
CA LEU A 47 -7.35 6.79 7.92
C LEU A 47 -8.18 5.50 7.87
N PRO A 48 -9.21 5.35 8.73
CA PRO A 48 -10.03 4.13 8.76
C PRO A 48 -10.70 3.80 7.42
N ALA A 49 -11.16 4.82 6.67
CA ALA A 49 -11.90 4.60 5.43
C ALA A 49 -11.04 3.95 4.31
N PRO A 50 -9.86 4.47 3.95
CA PRO A 50 -8.94 3.79 3.03
C PRO A 50 -8.57 2.38 3.49
N GLU A 51 -8.30 2.15 4.78
CA GLU A 51 -7.95 0.81 5.28
C GLU A 51 -9.07 -0.21 5.08
N GLN A 52 -10.31 0.17 5.35
CA GLN A 52 -11.47 -0.70 5.14
C GLN A 52 -11.67 -1.06 3.66
N LEU A 53 -11.28 -0.18 2.74
CA LEU A 53 -11.31 -0.45 1.32
C LEU A 53 -10.14 -1.36 0.89
N LEU A 54 -8.94 -1.13 1.43
CA LEU A 54 -7.74 -1.95 1.16
C LEU A 54 -7.91 -3.41 1.58
N VAL A 55 -8.69 -3.68 2.65
CA VAL A 55 -9.03 -5.05 3.08
C VAL A 55 -9.84 -5.81 2.01
N ARG A 56 -10.50 -5.11 1.07
CA ARG A 56 -11.31 -5.71 0.01
C ARG A 56 -10.52 -6.03 -1.25
N MET A 57 -9.21 -5.78 -1.25
CA MET A 57 -8.36 -6.14 -2.38
C MET A 57 -8.34 -7.65 -2.59
N PRO A 58 -8.29 -8.13 -3.84
CA PRO A 58 -8.34 -9.56 -4.17
C PRO A 58 -7.07 -10.33 -3.78
N VAL A 59 -6.02 -9.64 -3.32
CA VAL A 59 -4.75 -10.23 -2.88
C VAL A 59 -4.40 -9.74 -1.47
N PRO A 60 -3.60 -10.50 -0.70
CA PRO A 60 -3.17 -10.10 0.63
C PRO A 60 -2.60 -8.68 0.63
N THR A 61 -3.25 -7.79 1.38
CA THR A 61 -2.92 -6.37 1.43
C THR A 61 -2.63 -5.97 2.87
N VAL A 62 -1.44 -5.42 3.09
CA VAL A 62 -0.96 -5.03 4.41
C VAL A 62 -0.62 -3.54 4.42
N VAL A 63 -1.11 -2.82 5.43
CA VAL A 63 -0.74 -1.43 5.69
C VAL A 63 0.44 -1.41 6.66
N CYS A 64 1.58 -0.94 6.19
CA CYS A 64 2.80 -0.77 6.98
C CYS A 64 2.90 0.69 7.43
N SER A 65 3.02 0.90 8.74
CA SER A 65 3.31 2.23 9.28
C SER A 65 4.80 2.48 9.28
N VAL A 66 5.21 3.67 8.85
CA VAL A 66 6.56 4.16 9.05
C VAL A 66 6.56 5.31 10.06
N PRO A 67 7.52 5.35 11.00
CA PRO A 67 7.71 6.51 11.87
C PRO A 67 8.09 7.75 11.03
N VAL A 68 7.79 8.93 11.57
CA VAL A 68 8.13 10.22 10.96
C VAL A 68 9.17 10.95 11.80
N PRO A 69 10.12 11.70 11.19
CA PRO A 69 10.27 11.92 9.74
C PRO A 69 10.74 10.66 9.00
N TRP A 70 10.50 10.59 7.69
CA TRP A 70 11.18 9.61 6.84
C TRP A 70 12.66 9.97 6.88
N SER A 71 13.43 9.29 7.72
CA SER A 71 14.86 9.51 7.79
C SER A 71 15.45 9.04 6.46
N GLU A 72 16.06 9.96 5.71
CA GLU A 72 17.05 9.59 4.68
C GLU A 72 18.16 8.82 5.41
N VAL A 73 18.22 7.51 5.21
CA VAL A 73 19.34 6.67 5.61
C VAL A 73 20.07 6.25 4.34
#